data_AF-A0A7C5EE80-F1
#
_entry.id   AF-A0A7C5EE80-F1
#
_cell.length_a   1.000
_cell.length_b   1.000
_cell.length_c   1.000
_cell.angle_alpha   90.00
_cell.angle_beta   90.00
_cell.angle_gamma   90.00
#
_symmetry.space_group_name_H-M   'P 1'
#
loop_
_entity.id
_entity.type
_entity.pdbx_description
1 polymer ?
#
loop_
_entity_poly.entity_id
_entity_poly.type
_entity_poly.pdbx_seq_one_letter_code
_entity_poly.pdbx_strand_id
1 'polypeptide(L)'
;MSQRKTSRNGSHATPGWVPGWALGPILFALAVWLHASGLLTPIPHAATPPFDHAALSTAPRRQILGDPPTLKINDFDRTCMDCHKIFKTPTDKPRPLNQHKNIHMDHGPNVKCSTCHDWDDRNRLVRPDGVSIPFTKVVDQCGQCHVRIRYDWGYGIHGRTNGYWDPKSGPQERRICTECHDPHNPKSPAMDPISPLPGPHTLRLTNPHGEHDQ
;
A
#
# COMPACT_ATOMS: atom_id res chain seq x y z
N MET A 1 34.27 -15.22 77.69
CA MET A 1 32.98 -15.11 76.98
C MET A 1 32.86 -16.27 76.00
N SER A 2 31.93 -17.20 76.24
CA SER A 2 31.65 -18.36 75.40
C SER A 2 30.56 -17.99 74.38
N GLN A 3 30.85 -18.07 73.08
CA GLN A 3 29.84 -17.84 72.04
C GLN A 3 29.12 -19.15 71.71
N ARG A 4 27.82 -19.22 72.04
CA ARG A 4 26.90 -20.27 71.57
C ARG A 4 26.61 -20.08 70.08
N LYS A 5 26.99 -21.06 69.26
CA LYS A 5 26.44 -21.23 67.90
C LYS A 5 25.00 -21.73 68.00
N THR A 6 24.03 -20.89 67.63
CA THR A 6 22.66 -21.32 67.37
C THR A 6 22.59 -21.97 65.99
N SER A 7 22.37 -23.30 65.95
CA SER A 7 22.07 -24.03 64.71
C SER A 7 20.65 -23.70 64.25
N ARG A 8 20.50 -23.21 63.02
CA ARG A 8 19.22 -22.97 62.35
C ARG A 8 18.90 -24.22 61.52
N ASN A 9 18.07 -25.12 62.03
CA ASN A 9 17.52 -26.23 61.25
C ASN A 9 16.44 -25.68 60.31
N GLY A 10 16.79 -25.45 59.05
CA GLY A 10 15.83 -25.25 57.96
C GLY A 10 15.45 -26.60 57.37
N SER A 11 14.22 -27.05 57.61
CA SER A 11 13.64 -28.20 56.93
C SER A 11 13.34 -27.84 55.48
N HIS A 12 14.17 -28.30 54.54
CA HIS A 12 13.83 -28.30 53.13
C HIS A 12 12.79 -29.41 52.88
N ALA A 13 11.54 -29.02 52.67
CA ALA A 13 10.51 -29.93 52.18
C ALA A 13 10.91 -30.43 50.78
N THR A 14 11.02 -31.74 50.61
CA THR A 14 11.22 -32.35 49.30
C THR A 14 9.97 -32.15 48.44
N PRO A 15 10.09 -31.83 47.14
CA PRO A 15 8.92 -31.72 46.28
C PRO A 15 8.25 -33.10 46.17
N GLY A 16 6.96 -33.17 46.46
CA GLY A 16 6.20 -34.41 46.36
C GLY A 16 6.30 -35.00 44.95
N TRP A 17 6.72 -36.26 44.86
CA TRP A 17 6.80 -36.99 43.59
C TRP A 17 5.38 -37.35 43.14
N VAL A 18 4.93 -36.76 42.03
CA VAL A 18 3.68 -37.15 41.39
C VAL A 18 3.93 -38.49 40.67
N PRO A 19 3.22 -39.57 41.02
CA PRO A 19 3.37 -40.84 40.34
C PRO A 19 3.05 -40.69 38.84
N GLY A 20 3.85 -41.26 37.95
CA GLY A 20 3.70 -41.09 36.50
C GLY A 20 2.32 -41.48 35.95
N TRP A 21 1.59 -42.37 36.63
CA TRP A 21 0.22 -42.77 36.26
C TRP A 21 -0.84 -41.69 36.53
N ALA A 22 -0.57 -40.74 37.42
CA ALA A 22 -1.48 -39.64 37.74
C ALA A 22 -1.38 -38.47 36.74
N LEU A 23 -0.28 -38.39 35.97
CA LEU A 23 -0.04 -37.29 35.03
C LEU A 23 -1.06 -37.27 33.88
N GLY A 24 -1.39 -38.43 33.32
CA GLY A 24 -2.38 -38.55 32.23
C GLY A 24 -3.77 -38.05 32.61
N PRO A 25 -4.38 -38.55 33.71
CA PRO A 25 -5.66 -38.07 34.20
C PRO A 25 -5.68 -36.57 34.53
N ILE A 26 -4.60 -36.05 35.12
CA ILE A 26 -4.48 -34.62 35.45
C ILE A 26 -4.48 -33.76 34.18
N LEU A 27 -3.70 -34.15 33.16
CA LEU A 27 -3.66 -33.44 31.88
C LEU A 27 -5.00 -33.54 31.14
N PHE A 28 -5.68 -34.68 31.21
CA PHE A 28 -7.01 -34.85 30.63
C PHE A 28 -8.05 -33.97 31.32
N ALA A 29 -8.07 -33.95 32.65
CA ALA A 29 -8.96 -33.07 33.42
C ALA A 29 -8.71 -31.59 33.13
N LEU A 30 -7.43 -31.19 33.02
CA LEU A 30 -7.04 -29.84 32.61
C LEU A 30 -7.53 -29.51 31.18
N ALA A 31 -7.39 -30.44 30.23
CA ALA A 31 -7.86 -30.25 28.86
C ALA A 31 -9.39 -30.09 28.79
N VAL A 32 -10.13 -30.92 29.53
CA VAL A 32 -11.59 -30.80 29.64
C VAL A 32 -11.98 -29.46 30.28
N TRP A 33 -11.30 -29.05 31.34
CA TRP A 33 -11.56 -27.77 32.01
C TRP A 33 -11.29 -26.58 31.08
N LEU A 34 -10.16 -26.57 30.35
CA LEU A 34 -9.84 -25.53 29.37
C LEU A 34 -10.86 -25.47 28.24
N HIS A 35 -11.31 -26.63 27.74
CA HIS A 35 -12.32 -26.70 26.70
C HIS A 35 -13.69 -26.19 27.17
N ALA A 36 -14.13 -26.59 28.36
CA ALA A 36 -15.41 -26.16 28.93
C ALA A 36 -15.40 -24.68 29.36
N SER A 37 -14.28 -24.18 29.87
CA SER A 37 -14.15 -22.78 30.33
C SER A 37 -14.02 -21.77 29.18
N GLY A 38 -13.43 -22.16 28.06
CA GLY A 38 -13.35 -21.31 26.86
C GLY A 38 -14.72 -20.96 26.24
N LEU A 39 -15.75 -21.77 26.49
CA LEU A 39 -17.12 -21.55 26.00
C LEU A 39 -17.92 -20.54 26.84
N LEU A 40 -17.43 -20.16 28.04
CA LEU A 40 -18.19 -19.39 29.03
C LEU A 40 -17.80 -17.91 29.12
N THR A 41 -16.74 -17.49 28.44
CA THR A 41 -16.34 -16.08 28.40
C THR A 41 -17.06 -15.36 27.27
N PRO A 42 -18.07 -14.50 27.55
CA PRO A 42 -18.63 -13.63 26.53
C PRO A 42 -17.53 -12.66 26.08
N ILE A 43 -17.12 -12.75 24.82
CA ILE A 43 -16.25 -11.77 24.19
C ILE A 43 -17.13 -10.54 23.92
N PRO A 44 -16.86 -9.37 24.54
CA PRO A 44 -17.61 -8.16 24.24
C PRO A 44 -17.31 -7.75 22.80
N HIS A 45 -18.19 -8.11 21.88
CA HIS A 45 -18.16 -7.61 20.52
C HIS A 45 -18.82 -6.24 20.52
N ALA A 46 -18.02 -5.18 20.40
CA ALA A 46 -18.55 -3.87 20.04
C ALA A 46 -19.24 -4.00 18.66
N ALA A 47 -20.38 -3.33 18.49
CA ALA A 47 -21.05 -3.29 17.20
C ALA A 47 -20.11 -2.70 16.14
N THR A 48 -19.91 -3.40 15.03
CA THR A 48 -19.11 -2.88 13.92
C THR A 48 -19.82 -1.65 13.36
N PRO A 49 -19.15 -0.48 13.28
CA PRO A 49 -19.77 0.68 12.69
C PRO A 49 -20.15 0.37 11.23
N PRO A 50 -21.29 0.89 10.74
CA PRO A 50 -21.65 0.74 9.33
C PRO A 50 -20.55 1.36 8.47
N PHE A 51 -20.05 0.59 7.51
CA PHE A 51 -18.98 0.99 6.61
C PHE A 51 -19.53 1.08 5.19
N ASP A 52 -19.21 2.15 4.47
CA ASP A 52 -19.64 2.32 3.10
C ASP A 52 -18.80 1.43 2.16
N HIS A 53 -19.43 0.43 1.56
CA HIS A 53 -18.77 -0.46 0.62
C HIS A 53 -18.30 0.27 -0.65
N ALA A 54 -18.87 1.44 -0.98
CA ALA A 54 -18.38 2.27 -2.08
C ALA A 54 -16.96 2.79 -1.82
N ALA A 55 -16.52 2.86 -0.56
CA ALA A 55 -15.14 3.18 -0.20
C ALA A 55 -14.14 2.06 -0.55
N LEU A 56 -14.59 0.85 -0.92
CA LEU A 56 -13.75 -0.29 -1.32
C LEU A 56 -13.51 -0.37 -2.83
N SER A 57 -13.71 0.74 -3.55
CA SER A 57 -13.52 0.74 -5.00
C SER A 57 -12.13 0.26 -5.41
N THR A 58 -12.09 -0.77 -6.24
CA THR A 58 -10.86 -1.30 -6.84
C THR A 58 -10.46 -0.51 -8.10
N ALA A 59 -11.30 0.42 -8.55
CA ALA A 59 -11.04 1.24 -9.73
C ALA A 59 -9.79 2.12 -9.53
N PRO A 60 -9.01 2.38 -10.60
CA PRO A 60 -7.90 3.32 -10.53
C PRO A 60 -8.39 4.72 -10.14
N ARG A 61 -7.59 5.47 -9.39
CA ARG A 61 -7.97 6.83 -8.96
C ARG A 61 -7.98 7.79 -10.14
N ARG A 62 -7.08 7.57 -11.10
CA ARG A 62 -6.96 8.34 -12.33
C ARG A 62 -7.21 7.44 -13.53
N GLN A 63 -7.99 7.95 -14.48
CA GLN A 63 -8.09 7.33 -15.79
C GLN A 63 -6.78 7.59 -16.54
N ILE A 64 -6.15 6.50 -16.97
CA ILE A 64 -4.95 6.57 -17.77
C ILE A 64 -5.31 6.72 -19.25
N LEU A 65 -4.39 7.30 -20.01
CA LEU A 65 -4.46 7.27 -21.46
C LEU A 65 -4.18 5.84 -21.94
N GLY A 66 -4.89 5.44 -23.00
CA GLY A 66 -4.62 4.18 -23.70
C GLY A 66 -3.30 4.20 -24.47
N ASP A 67 -3.12 3.20 -25.32
CA ASP A 67 -1.99 3.12 -26.25
C ASP A 67 -2.53 2.72 -27.64
N PRO A 68 -2.67 3.67 -28.58
CA PRO A 68 -2.15 5.05 -28.52
C PRO A 68 -2.89 5.95 -27.51
N PRO A 69 -2.20 6.96 -26.94
CA PRO A 69 -2.79 7.88 -25.97
C PRO A 69 -3.90 8.70 -26.61
N THR A 70 -5.12 8.44 -26.18
CA THR A 70 -6.33 9.08 -26.70
C THR A 70 -6.97 9.92 -25.61
N LEU A 71 -7.31 11.16 -25.94
CA LEU A 71 -8.00 12.10 -25.06
C LEU A 71 -9.19 12.75 -25.79
N LYS A 72 -10.19 13.21 -25.02
CA LYS A 72 -11.30 13.97 -25.57
C LYS A 72 -10.95 15.45 -25.69
N ILE A 73 -11.02 15.98 -26.91
CA ILE A 73 -10.87 17.40 -27.22
C ILE A 73 -12.13 17.83 -27.97
N ASN A 74 -12.94 18.68 -27.34
CA ASN A 74 -14.26 19.08 -27.84
C ASN A 74 -15.14 17.87 -28.20
N ASP A 75 -15.24 16.89 -27.27
CA ASP A 75 -15.97 15.61 -27.41
C ASP A 75 -15.45 14.61 -28.44
N PHE A 76 -14.46 14.97 -29.25
CA PHE A 76 -13.80 14.05 -30.18
C PHE A 76 -12.62 13.34 -29.53
N ASP A 77 -12.51 12.03 -29.76
CA ASP A 77 -11.32 11.25 -29.44
C ASP A 77 -10.19 11.63 -30.38
N ARG A 78 -9.08 12.10 -29.81
CA ARG A 78 -7.89 12.54 -30.53
C ARG A 78 -6.64 11.94 -29.92
N THR A 79 -5.68 11.59 -30.77
CA THR A 79 -4.32 11.24 -30.33
C THR A 79 -3.45 12.49 -30.32
N CYS A 80 -2.30 12.43 -29.64
CA CYS A 80 -1.37 13.54 -29.58
C CYS A 80 -0.88 13.93 -30.98
N MET A 81 -0.60 12.93 -31.83
CA MET A 81 -0.13 13.14 -33.19
C MET A 81 -1.16 13.72 -34.15
N ASP A 82 -2.46 13.69 -33.84
CA ASP A 82 -3.46 14.34 -34.70
C ASP A 82 -3.24 15.85 -34.82
N CYS A 83 -2.73 16.46 -33.75
CA CYS A 83 -2.26 17.84 -33.76
C CYS A 83 -0.75 17.91 -34.04
N HIS A 84 0.08 17.11 -33.38
CA HIS A 84 1.54 17.26 -33.47
C HIS A 84 2.16 16.91 -34.84
N LYS A 85 1.40 16.29 -35.76
CA LYS A 85 1.82 16.10 -37.16
C LYS A 85 1.62 17.34 -38.05
N ILE A 86 0.77 18.30 -37.65
CA ILE A 86 0.38 19.44 -38.51
C ILE A 86 1.25 20.68 -38.30
N PHE A 87 2.08 20.69 -37.25
CA PHE A 87 3.03 21.76 -36.97
C PHE A 87 4.30 21.20 -36.34
N LYS A 88 5.42 21.88 -36.53
CA LYS A 88 6.66 21.56 -35.80
C LYS A 88 6.66 22.30 -34.47
N THR A 89 6.74 21.56 -33.36
CA THR A 89 7.14 22.15 -32.09
C THR A 89 8.64 22.36 -32.15
N PRO A 90 9.18 23.60 -32.11
CA PRO A 90 10.61 23.83 -32.31
C PRO A 90 11.43 23.62 -31.03
N THR A 91 10.80 23.72 -29.85
CA THR A 91 11.49 23.61 -28.56
C THR A 91 10.50 23.34 -27.43
N ASP A 92 10.98 22.68 -26.38
CA ASP A 92 10.34 22.43 -25.10
C ASP A 92 10.75 23.43 -24.02
N LYS A 93 11.47 24.50 -24.39
CA LYS A 93 11.80 25.59 -23.48
C LYS A 93 10.53 26.16 -22.85
N PRO A 94 10.55 26.50 -21.55
CA PRO A 94 9.41 27.12 -20.88
C PRO A 94 8.92 28.34 -21.66
N ARG A 95 7.66 28.31 -22.10
CA ARG A 95 7.01 29.38 -22.85
C ARG A 95 5.50 29.31 -22.64
N PRO A 96 4.77 30.42 -22.84
CA PRO A 96 3.32 30.38 -22.91
C PRO A 96 2.86 29.37 -23.98
N LEU A 97 1.94 28.49 -23.60
CA LEU A 97 1.38 27.47 -24.48
C LEU A 97 -0.01 27.88 -24.97
N ASN A 98 -0.27 27.65 -26.26
CA ASN A 98 -1.60 27.84 -26.84
C ASN A 98 -2.53 26.67 -26.53
N GLN A 99 -1.97 25.47 -26.37
CA GLN A 99 -2.64 24.21 -26.01
C GLN A 99 -2.00 23.63 -24.74
N HIS A 100 -2.60 22.61 -24.14
CA HIS A 100 -2.11 21.98 -22.90
C HIS A 100 -2.08 22.94 -21.68
N LYS A 101 -2.92 23.99 -21.69
CA LYS A 101 -3.02 24.96 -20.57
C LYS A 101 -3.51 24.33 -19.25
N ASN A 102 -4.11 23.15 -19.33
CA ASN A 102 -4.57 22.35 -18.20
C ASN A 102 -3.45 21.50 -17.57
N ILE A 103 -2.25 21.46 -18.16
CA ILE A 103 -1.12 20.72 -17.60
C ILE A 103 -0.37 21.61 -16.61
N HIS A 104 -0.35 21.19 -15.36
CA HIS A 104 0.48 21.79 -14.32
C HIS A 104 1.77 20.99 -14.17
N MET A 105 2.89 21.54 -14.64
CA MET A 105 4.19 20.89 -14.59
C MET A 105 4.94 21.23 -13.29
N ASP A 106 5.00 20.28 -12.37
CA ASP A 106 5.77 20.32 -11.12
C ASP A 106 6.43 18.95 -10.88
N HIS A 107 7.48 18.69 -11.65
CA HIS A 107 8.24 17.44 -11.63
C HIS A 107 9.74 17.69 -11.32
N GLY A 108 10.04 18.73 -10.55
CA GLY A 108 11.41 19.10 -10.16
C GLY A 108 12.30 19.41 -11.39
N PRO A 109 13.41 18.69 -11.61
CA PRO A 109 14.31 18.95 -12.75
C PRO A 109 13.76 18.47 -14.11
N ASN A 110 12.77 17.56 -14.12
CA ASN A 110 12.26 16.92 -15.33
C ASN A 110 11.02 17.63 -15.91
N VAL A 111 11.09 18.95 -16.05
CA VAL A 111 9.96 19.80 -16.51
C VAL A 111 9.83 19.90 -18.03
N LYS A 112 10.79 19.34 -18.75
CA LYS A 112 10.85 19.31 -20.20
C LYS A 112 9.96 18.19 -20.75
N CYS A 113 9.02 18.52 -21.62
CA CYS A 113 8.11 17.53 -22.21
C CYS A 113 8.88 16.40 -22.91
N SER A 114 9.99 16.74 -23.58
CA SER A 114 10.81 15.79 -24.34
C SER A 114 11.66 14.86 -23.48
N THR A 115 11.75 15.12 -22.17
CA THR A 115 12.42 14.19 -21.25
C THR A 115 11.66 12.87 -21.17
N CYS A 116 10.34 12.91 -21.32
CA CYS A 116 9.49 11.74 -21.22
C CYS A 116 8.78 11.40 -22.53
N HIS A 117 8.36 12.40 -23.30
CA HIS A 117 7.66 12.20 -24.57
C HIS A 117 8.62 12.23 -25.75
N ASP A 118 8.45 11.27 -26.66
CA ASP A 118 9.21 11.24 -27.91
C ASP A 118 8.98 12.52 -28.72
N TRP A 119 10.05 13.07 -29.32
CA TRP A 119 9.98 14.34 -30.03
C TRP A 119 9.15 14.28 -31.31
N ASP A 120 9.30 13.18 -32.03
CA ASP A 120 8.79 12.97 -33.38
C ASP A 120 7.45 12.23 -33.35
N ASP A 121 7.22 11.39 -32.33
CA ASP A 121 5.95 10.71 -32.10
C ASP A 121 5.41 10.92 -30.68
N ARG A 122 4.55 11.93 -30.49
CA ARG A 122 3.92 12.22 -29.18
C ARG A 122 2.99 11.13 -28.67
N ASN A 123 2.66 10.14 -29.50
CA ASN A 123 1.92 8.96 -29.05
C ASN A 123 2.82 7.98 -28.29
N ARG A 124 4.11 8.28 -28.15
CA ARG A 124 5.12 7.45 -27.51
C ARG A 124 5.88 8.21 -26.43
N LEU A 125 6.42 7.44 -25.49
CA LEU A 125 7.39 7.89 -24.53
C LEU A 125 8.79 7.56 -25.05
N VAL A 126 9.82 8.19 -24.48
CA VAL A 126 11.20 7.98 -24.90
C VAL A 126 12.14 7.92 -23.71
N ARG A 127 13.11 7.01 -23.82
CA ARG A 127 14.25 6.92 -22.92
C ARG A 127 15.35 7.92 -23.30
N PRO A 128 16.26 8.28 -22.38
CA PRO A 128 17.44 9.10 -22.69
C PRO A 128 18.33 8.54 -23.80
N ASP A 129 18.35 7.23 -24.01
CA ASP A 129 19.07 6.55 -25.10
C ASP A 129 18.29 6.50 -26.42
N GLY A 130 17.14 7.18 -26.50
CA GLY A 130 16.29 7.25 -27.69
C GLY A 130 15.35 6.06 -27.88
N VAL A 131 15.37 5.07 -26.99
CA VAL A 131 14.49 3.91 -27.09
C VAL A 131 13.04 4.33 -26.82
N SER A 132 12.16 4.04 -27.78
CA SER A 132 10.74 4.31 -27.69
C SER A 132 10.02 3.39 -26.70
N ILE A 133 9.18 3.97 -25.84
CA ILE A 133 8.39 3.27 -24.82
C ILE A 133 6.89 3.48 -25.09
N PRO A 134 6.08 2.40 -25.10
CA PRO A 134 4.62 2.52 -25.13
C PRO A 134 4.05 3.12 -23.84
N PHE A 135 2.89 3.80 -23.91
CA PHE A 135 2.21 4.35 -22.73
C PHE A 135 1.82 3.26 -21.70
N THR A 136 1.57 2.03 -22.16
CA THR A 136 1.33 0.85 -21.30
C THR A 136 2.53 0.47 -20.43
N LYS A 137 3.74 0.94 -20.76
CA LYS A 137 4.99 0.67 -20.00
C LYS A 137 5.49 1.89 -19.24
N VAL A 138 4.59 2.73 -18.73
CA VAL A 138 4.96 3.94 -17.95
C VAL A 138 5.86 3.64 -16.75
N VAL A 139 5.77 2.45 -16.16
CA VAL A 139 6.64 2.03 -15.06
C VAL A 139 8.11 1.96 -15.50
N ASP A 140 8.37 1.58 -16.76
CA ASP A 140 9.71 1.59 -17.37
C ASP A 140 10.19 3.03 -17.60
N GLN A 141 9.29 3.96 -17.94
CA GLN A 141 9.62 5.37 -18.08
C GLN A 141 10.02 6.00 -16.73
N CYS A 142 9.15 5.89 -15.72
CA CYS A 142 9.39 6.48 -14.40
C CYS A 142 10.63 5.86 -13.72
N GLY A 143 10.84 4.56 -13.95
CA GLY A 143 11.94 3.79 -13.39
C GLY A 143 13.34 4.19 -13.81
N GLN A 144 13.49 5.00 -14.86
CA GLN A 144 14.80 5.53 -15.28
C GLN A 144 15.42 6.43 -14.22
N CYS A 145 14.59 7.17 -13.48
CA CYS A 145 15.03 8.05 -12.40
C CYS A 145 14.56 7.56 -11.03
N HIS A 146 13.35 7.01 -10.94
CA HIS A 146 12.76 6.52 -9.69
C HIS A 146 13.01 5.01 -9.49
N VAL A 147 14.28 4.61 -9.61
CA VAL A 147 14.72 3.21 -9.59
C VAL A 147 14.23 2.46 -8.35
N ARG A 148 14.36 3.08 -7.16
CA ARG A 148 13.92 2.44 -5.91
C ARG A 148 12.41 2.19 -5.91
N ILE A 149 11.62 3.19 -6.31
CA ILE A 149 10.16 3.07 -6.38
C ILE A 149 9.74 2.01 -7.40
N ARG A 150 10.44 1.91 -8.54
CA ARG A 150 10.22 0.83 -9.51
C ARG A 150 10.42 -0.56 -8.89
N TYR A 151 11.50 -0.76 -8.14
CA TYR A 151 11.75 -2.04 -7.47
C TYR A 151 10.70 -2.33 -6.40
N ASP A 152 10.41 -1.35 -5.54
CA ASP A 152 9.39 -1.50 -4.50
C ASP A 152 8.02 -1.81 -5.11
N TRP A 153 7.67 -1.20 -6.25
CA TRP A 153 6.48 -1.53 -7.03
C TRP A 153 6.51 -2.97 -7.58
N GLY A 154 7.64 -3.40 -8.13
CA GLY A 154 7.82 -4.76 -8.65
C GLY A 154 7.60 -5.83 -7.57
N TYR A 155 8.07 -5.55 -6.35
CA TYR A 155 7.87 -6.41 -5.18
C TYR A 155 6.51 -6.23 -4.48
N GLY A 156 5.66 -5.30 -4.94
CA GLY A 156 4.36 -5.01 -4.33
C GLY A 156 4.43 -4.23 -3.02
N ILE A 157 5.59 -3.68 -2.66
CA ILE A 157 5.77 -2.76 -1.52
C ILE A 157 5.15 -1.39 -1.82
N HIS A 158 5.20 -0.97 -3.08
CA HIS A 158 4.65 0.31 -3.52
C HIS A 158 3.52 0.13 -4.55
N GLY A 159 2.50 0.98 -4.47
CA GLY A 159 1.31 0.91 -5.31
C GLY A 159 0.24 -0.03 -4.74
N ARG A 160 -0.70 -0.45 -5.61
CA ARG A 160 -1.84 -1.28 -5.22
C ARG A 160 -1.90 -2.54 -6.10
N THR A 161 -2.07 -3.69 -5.47
CA THR A 161 -2.36 -4.96 -6.16
C THR A 161 -3.80 -5.35 -5.88
N ASN A 162 -4.59 -5.48 -6.94
CA ASN A 162 -5.96 -5.96 -6.88
C ASN A 162 -6.04 -7.43 -7.27
N GLY A 163 -7.14 -8.10 -6.92
CA GLY A 163 -7.39 -9.50 -7.26
C GLY A 163 -7.05 -10.46 -6.13
N TYR A 164 -6.72 -11.70 -6.48
CA TYR A 164 -6.57 -12.79 -5.53
C TYR A 164 -5.17 -12.85 -4.93
N TRP A 165 -5.02 -13.02 -3.62
CA TRP A 165 -3.70 -13.25 -3.03
C TRP A 165 -3.09 -14.58 -3.49
N ASP A 166 -3.94 -15.61 -3.67
CA ASP A 166 -3.57 -16.92 -4.23
C ASP A 166 -3.76 -16.91 -5.75
N PRO A 167 -2.70 -17.05 -6.54
CA PRO A 167 -2.78 -17.07 -8.01
C PRO A 167 -3.65 -18.21 -8.57
N LYS A 168 -3.85 -19.31 -7.81
CA LYS A 168 -4.75 -20.39 -8.25
C LYS A 168 -6.22 -20.00 -8.16
N SER A 169 -6.54 -19.07 -7.27
CA SER A 169 -7.90 -18.59 -7.06
C SER A 169 -8.32 -17.53 -8.07
N GLY A 170 -7.37 -16.91 -8.80
CA GLY A 170 -7.64 -16.00 -9.90
C GLY A 170 -6.51 -15.01 -10.18
N PRO A 171 -6.69 -14.07 -11.12
CA PRO A 171 -5.66 -13.13 -11.53
C PRO A 171 -5.36 -12.08 -10.46
N GLN A 172 -4.12 -11.59 -10.48
CA GLN A 172 -3.67 -10.39 -9.79
C GLN A 172 -3.40 -9.29 -10.81
N GLU A 173 -3.82 -8.08 -10.50
CA GLU A 173 -3.55 -6.90 -11.32
C GLU A 173 -2.82 -5.86 -10.48
N ARG A 174 -1.61 -5.48 -10.92
CA ARG A 174 -0.85 -4.43 -10.26
C ARG A 174 -1.06 -3.11 -10.96
N ARG A 175 -1.52 -2.12 -10.19
CA ARG A 175 -1.77 -0.78 -10.71
C ARG A 175 -0.46 -0.08 -11.07
N ILE A 176 -0.43 0.63 -12.19
CA ILE A 176 0.72 1.38 -12.69
C ILE A 176 0.77 2.80 -12.09
N CYS A 177 1.92 3.45 -12.21
CA CYS A 177 2.20 4.73 -11.55
C CYS A 177 1.13 5.80 -11.83
N THR A 178 0.69 5.92 -13.08
CA THR A 178 -0.25 6.96 -13.53
C THR A 178 -1.71 6.69 -13.21
N GLU A 179 -2.06 5.50 -12.72
CA GLU A 179 -3.40 5.22 -12.19
C GLU A 179 -3.64 5.89 -10.83
N CYS A 180 -2.58 6.39 -10.19
CA CYS A 180 -2.64 7.12 -8.92
C CYS A 180 -2.01 8.52 -9.03
N HIS A 181 -0.83 8.63 -9.65
CA HIS A 181 -0.07 9.88 -9.75
C HIS A 181 -0.34 10.63 -11.05
N ASP A 182 -0.34 11.97 -10.97
CA ASP A 182 -0.23 12.81 -12.16
C ASP A 182 1.22 12.77 -12.67
N PRO A 183 1.51 12.33 -13.91
CA PRO A 183 2.87 12.31 -14.43
C PRO A 183 3.48 13.71 -14.60
N HIS A 184 2.70 14.78 -14.56
CA HIS A 184 3.21 16.15 -14.61
C HIS A 184 3.36 16.79 -13.23
N ASN A 185 2.69 16.25 -12.21
CA ASN A 185 2.79 16.69 -10.82
C ASN A 185 2.68 15.48 -9.87
N PRO A 186 3.69 14.60 -9.84
CA PRO A 186 3.60 13.32 -9.14
C PRO A 186 3.59 13.46 -7.62
N LYS A 187 4.09 14.59 -7.09
CA LYS A 187 4.11 14.88 -5.65
C LYS A 187 2.73 15.28 -5.13
N SER A 188 1.88 15.87 -5.97
CA SER A 188 0.49 16.17 -5.59
C SER A 188 -0.16 14.92 -5.03
N PRO A 189 -0.83 14.99 -3.86
CA PRO A 189 -1.26 13.80 -3.14
C PRO A 189 -2.09 12.88 -4.04
N ALA A 190 -1.50 11.74 -4.37
CA ALA A 190 -2.17 10.67 -5.10
C ALA A 190 -3.29 10.04 -4.26
N MET A 191 -3.36 10.32 -2.96
CA MET A 191 -4.51 10.04 -2.09
C MET A 191 -4.66 11.20 -1.11
N ASP A 192 -5.90 11.49 -0.72
CA ASP A 192 -6.15 12.37 0.41
C ASP A 192 -5.61 11.70 1.68
N PRO A 193 -5.23 12.46 2.72
CA PRO A 193 -4.81 11.87 3.99
C PRO A 193 -5.89 10.90 4.49
N ILE A 194 -5.53 9.62 4.58
CA ILE A 194 -6.44 8.60 5.11
C ILE A 194 -6.27 8.60 6.63
N SER A 195 -7.34 8.92 7.36
CA SER A 195 -7.38 8.64 8.80
C SER A 195 -7.42 7.12 8.98
N PRO A 196 -6.48 6.51 9.73
CA PRO A 196 -6.54 5.09 10.00
C PRO A 196 -7.87 4.76 10.69
N LEU A 197 -8.47 3.63 10.33
CA LEU A 197 -9.61 3.11 11.06
C LEU A 197 -9.22 2.89 12.54
N PRO A 198 -10.18 2.97 13.48
CA PRO A 198 -9.92 2.64 14.87
C PRO A 198 -9.20 1.31 15.00
N GLY A 199 -8.21 1.24 15.89
CA GLY A 199 -7.49 0.01 16.16
C GLY A 199 -8.44 -1.13 16.56
N PRO A 200 -8.07 -2.40 16.29
CA PRO A 200 -8.93 -3.52 16.63
C PRO A 200 -9.20 -3.56 18.14
N HIS A 201 -10.45 -3.86 18.51
CA HIS A 201 -10.82 -4.19 19.89
C HIS A 201 -10.22 -5.54 20.27
N THR A 202 -8.92 -5.56 20.62
CA THR A 202 -8.30 -6.77 21.14
C THR A 202 -8.66 -6.96 22.59
N LEU A 203 -8.87 -8.20 23.03
CA LEU A 203 -9.15 -8.56 24.43
C LEU A 203 -8.08 -8.05 25.43
N ARG A 204 -6.90 -7.64 24.94
CA ARG A 204 -5.79 -7.11 25.75
C ARG A 204 -5.74 -5.58 25.82
N LEU A 205 -6.55 -4.87 25.03
CA LEU A 205 -6.65 -3.42 25.06
C LEU A 205 -7.98 -3.06 25.71
N THR A 206 -8.01 -3.08 27.05
CA THR A 206 -9.07 -2.40 27.79
C THR A 206 -9.01 -0.92 27.44
N ASN A 207 -9.99 -0.48 26.64
CA ASN A 207 -10.35 0.90 26.35
C ASN A 207 -9.17 1.89 26.16
N PRO A 208 -8.60 2.04 24.94
CA PRO A 208 -7.51 2.99 24.69
C PRO A 208 -7.95 4.47 24.81
N HIS A 209 -9.26 4.75 24.89
CA HIS A 209 -9.80 6.12 24.95
C HIS A 209 -9.94 6.69 26.37
N GLY A 210 -9.42 6.02 27.40
CA GLY A 210 -9.58 6.44 28.79
C GLY A 210 -8.51 7.39 29.36
N GLU A 211 -7.33 7.52 28.76
CA GLU A 211 -6.14 8.00 29.51
C GLU A 211 -5.25 9.04 28.77
N HIS A 212 -5.77 9.77 27.77
CA HIS A 212 -4.96 10.80 27.08
C HIS A 212 -5.56 12.21 27.04
N ASP A 213 -6.59 12.48 27.84
CA ASP A 213 -7.11 13.83 28.07
C ASP A 213 -6.87 14.26 29.54
N GLN A 214 -5.60 14.45 29.93
CA GLN A 214 -5.19 15.33 31.04
C GLN A 214 -3.84 15.99 30.73
#